data_AF-A0A0T5ZL50-F1
#
_entry.id   AF-A0A0T5ZL50-F1
#
_cell.length_a   1.000
_cell.length_b   1.000
_cell.length_c   1.000
_cell.angle_alpha   90.00
_cell.angle_beta   90.00
_cell.angle_gamma   90.00
#
_symmetry.space_group_name_H-M   'P 1'
#
loop_
_entity.id
_entity.type
_entity.pdbx_description
1 polymer ?
#
loop_
_entity_poly.entity_id
_entity_poly.type
_entity_poly.pdbx_seq_one_letter_code
_entity_poly.pdbx_strand_id
1 'polypeptide(L)'
;MTARIALFALLGLLTACSPGAPPPSSTADTAPTMTVTDAFARQLELDGQHVRILGTYWSDGQSAFLSDILLKSFPPQIVRESAILLEGSVPADVLGRLEHAPAGLAPITWGPVEVVGILHAERGPAAARLEILEIRFSGA
;
A
#
# COMPACT_ATOMS: atom_id res chain seq x y z
N MET A 1 -29.81 55.86 -55.77
CA MET A 1 -28.55 55.08 -55.73
C MET A 1 -28.77 53.97 -54.70
N THR A 2 -29.12 52.74 -55.12
CA THR A 2 -28.20 51.59 -55.38
C THR A 2 -27.49 51.13 -54.10
N ALA A 3 -27.91 50.04 -53.44
CA ALA A 3 -27.51 48.61 -53.67
C ALA A 3 -26.07 48.31 -53.14
N ARG A 4 -25.65 47.14 -52.63
CA ARG A 4 -26.23 45.79 -52.33
C ARG A 4 -25.12 44.96 -51.60
N ILE A 5 -25.45 44.00 -50.71
CA ILE A 5 -24.62 42.79 -50.35
C ILE A 5 -23.26 43.15 -49.62
N ALA A 6 -22.48 42.33 -48.89
CA ALA A 6 -22.40 40.89 -48.50
C ALA A 6 -22.16 40.73 -46.97
N LEU A 7 -22.44 39.61 -46.28
CA LEU A 7 -21.74 38.30 -46.15
C LEU A 7 -20.35 38.32 -45.44
N PHE A 8 -20.31 37.82 -44.20
CA PHE A 8 -19.28 36.85 -43.76
C PHE A 8 -19.83 36.00 -42.60
N ALA A 9 -19.66 34.68 -42.70
CA ALA A 9 -20.00 33.73 -41.64
C ALA A 9 -18.73 33.34 -40.87
N LEU A 10 -18.88 32.98 -39.59
CA LEU A 10 -17.98 32.00 -38.98
C LEU A 10 -18.74 31.13 -37.98
N LEU A 11 -18.38 29.85 -37.98
CA LEU A 11 -19.07 28.74 -37.31
C LEU A 11 -18.17 28.17 -36.20
N GLY A 12 -18.76 27.69 -35.11
CA GLY A 12 -18.10 26.84 -34.12
C GLY A 12 -17.21 27.57 -33.08
N LEU A 13 -16.90 26.97 -31.94
CA LEU A 13 -17.17 25.59 -31.51
C LEU A 13 -17.96 25.50 -30.20
N LEU A 14 -18.87 24.54 -30.15
CA LEU A 14 -19.31 23.89 -28.92
C LEU A 14 -18.20 22.94 -28.45
N THR A 15 -17.46 23.27 -27.39
CA THR A 15 -16.64 22.29 -26.65
C THR A 15 -17.46 21.72 -25.52
N ALA A 16 -17.91 20.48 -25.69
CA ALA A 16 -18.73 19.77 -24.72
C ALA A 16 -17.99 19.59 -23.38
N CYS A 17 -18.73 19.70 -22.27
CA CYS A 17 -18.31 19.05 -21.03
C CYS A 17 -18.36 17.54 -21.26
N SER A 18 -17.20 16.90 -21.44
CA SER A 18 -17.11 15.46 -21.28
C SER A 18 -17.57 15.10 -19.86
N PRO A 19 -18.47 14.12 -19.68
CA PRO A 19 -18.72 13.58 -18.35
C PRO A 19 -17.38 13.04 -17.82
N GLY A 20 -17.01 13.44 -16.61
CA GLY A 20 -15.72 13.07 -16.03
C GLY A 20 -15.54 11.56 -16.07
N ALA A 21 -14.39 11.10 -16.56
CA ALA A 21 -14.04 9.69 -16.48
C ALA A 21 -14.15 9.23 -15.01
N PRO A 22 -14.71 8.04 -14.74
CA PRO A 22 -14.71 7.53 -13.38
C PRO A 22 -13.26 7.49 -12.85
N PRO A 23 -13.04 7.73 -11.54
CA PRO A 23 -11.71 7.58 -10.97
C PRO A 23 -11.18 6.18 -11.32
N PRO A 24 -9.88 6.05 -11.66
CA PRO A 24 -9.32 4.77 -12.08
C PRO A 24 -9.62 3.73 -11.00
N SER A 25 -10.33 2.66 -11.39
CA SER A 25 -10.72 1.59 -10.48
C SER A 25 -9.49 1.07 -9.73
N SER A 26 -9.57 1.07 -8.40
CA SER A 26 -8.41 0.78 -7.55
C SER A 26 -7.76 -0.55 -7.95
N THR A 27 -6.51 -0.49 -8.42
CA THR A 27 -5.74 -1.68 -8.82
C THR A 27 -5.44 -2.61 -7.64
N ALA A 28 -5.77 -2.18 -6.41
CA ALA A 28 -5.65 -2.96 -5.19
C ALA A 28 -6.39 -4.30 -5.23
N ASP A 29 -7.59 -4.37 -5.81
CA ASP A 29 -8.37 -5.62 -5.87
C ASP A 29 -7.86 -6.62 -6.94
N THR A 30 -6.91 -6.20 -7.78
CA THR A 30 -6.25 -7.05 -8.79
C THR A 30 -4.81 -7.44 -8.44
N ALA A 31 -4.26 -6.93 -7.33
CA ALA A 31 -2.89 -7.21 -6.93
C ALA A 31 -2.70 -8.69 -6.50
N PRO A 32 -1.62 -9.37 -6.94
CA PRO A 32 -1.36 -10.76 -6.58
C PRO A 32 -1.18 -10.90 -5.06
N THR A 33 -1.93 -11.84 -4.47
CA THR A 33 -1.90 -12.16 -3.04
C THR A 33 -0.80 -13.18 -2.73
N MET A 34 0.01 -12.94 -1.70
CA MET A 34 1.09 -13.83 -1.27
C MET A 34 1.46 -13.67 0.21
N THR A 35 2.27 -14.59 0.75
CA THR A 35 2.85 -14.44 2.10
C THR A 35 4.08 -13.53 2.09
N VAL A 36 4.55 -13.12 3.28
CA VAL A 36 5.83 -12.39 3.41
C VAL A 36 7.00 -13.23 2.89
N THR A 37 7.06 -14.52 3.24
CA THR A 37 8.07 -15.47 2.75
C THR A 37 8.08 -15.57 1.22
N ASP A 38 6.91 -15.67 0.57
CA ASP A 38 6.81 -15.73 -0.90
C ASP A 38 7.29 -14.44 -1.56
N ALA A 39 6.92 -13.28 -1.00
CA ALA A 39 7.35 -11.98 -1.48
C ALA A 39 8.88 -11.81 -1.36
N PHE A 40 9.48 -12.27 -0.26
CA PHE A 40 10.93 -12.31 -0.08
C PHE A 40 11.64 -13.17 -1.12
N ALA A 41 11.14 -14.38 -1.35
CA ALA A 41 11.72 -15.32 -2.31
C ALA A 41 11.69 -14.78 -3.75
N ARG A 42 10.75 -13.90 -4.06
CA ARG A 42 10.50 -13.34 -5.40
C ARG A 42 10.77 -11.84 -5.50
N GLN A 43 11.41 -11.23 -4.50
CA GLN A 43 11.49 -9.76 -4.36
C GLN A 43 12.06 -9.05 -5.60
N LEU A 44 13.04 -9.65 -6.28
CA LEU A 44 13.64 -9.09 -7.50
C LEU A 44 12.72 -9.17 -8.74
N GLU A 45 11.76 -10.10 -8.76
CA GLU A 45 10.74 -10.18 -9.82
C GLU A 45 9.61 -9.16 -9.57
N LEU A 46 9.34 -8.88 -8.29
CA LEU A 46 8.25 -8.06 -7.80
C LEU A 46 8.63 -6.59 -7.58
N ASP A 47 9.89 -6.22 -7.82
CA ASP A 47 10.39 -4.86 -7.64
C ASP A 47 9.60 -3.85 -8.52
N GLY A 48 9.06 -2.81 -7.88
CA GLY A 48 8.17 -1.82 -8.49
C GLY A 48 6.75 -2.33 -8.80
N GLN A 49 6.37 -3.55 -8.41
CA GLN A 49 5.02 -4.09 -8.67
C GLN A 49 4.07 -3.83 -7.52
N HIS A 50 2.78 -3.65 -7.86
CA HIS A 50 1.68 -3.67 -6.91
C HIS A 50 1.48 -5.11 -6.41
N VAL A 51 1.56 -5.32 -5.11
CA VAL A 51 1.41 -6.63 -4.46
C VAL A 51 0.46 -6.53 -3.26
N ARG A 52 -0.10 -7.67 -2.87
CA ARG A 52 -0.98 -7.83 -1.71
C ARG A 52 -0.37 -8.89 -0.80
N ILE A 53 0.16 -8.47 0.35
CA ILE A 53 0.94 -9.34 1.24
C ILE A 53 0.17 -9.57 2.54
N LEU A 54 -0.03 -10.85 2.86
CA LEU A 54 -0.61 -11.30 4.12
C LEU A 54 0.50 -11.51 5.16
N GLY A 55 0.33 -10.96 6.36
CA GLY A 55 1.30 -11.12 7.44
C GLY A 55 0.87 -10.50 8.76
N THR A 56 1.75 -10.55 9.74
CA THR A 56 1.59 -9.83 11.02
C THR A 56 2.25 -8.47 10.88
N TYR A 57 1.47 -7.40 11.04
CA TYR A 57 2.01 -6.06 11.32
C TYR A 57 2.74 -6.11 12.66
N TRP A 58 3.91 -5.47 12.74
CA TRP A 58 4.63 -5.26 13.99
C TRP A 58 5.32 -3.90 13.97
N SER A 59 5.26 -3.14 15.06
CA SER A 59 6.04 -1.91 15.23
C SER A 59 6.48 -1.70 16.67
N ASP A 60 7.71 -1.19 16.84
CA ASP A 60 8.31 -0.71 18.10
C ASP A 60 8.17 0.81 18.29
N GLY A 61 7.37 1.47 17.44
CA GLY A 61 7.24 2.93 17.41
C GLY A 61 8.42 3.66 16.79
N GLN A 62 9.45 2.97 16.28
CA GLN A 62 10.55 3.54 15.48
C GLN A 62 10.57 3.00 14.05
N SER A 63 10.12 1.77 13.84
CA SER A 63 9.95 1.15 12.53
C SER A 63 8.71 0.26 12.53
N ALA A 64 8.14 0.03 11.35
CA ALA A 64 7.03 -0.89 11.15
C ALA A 64 7.45 -1.97 10.15
N PHE A 65 7.02 -3.20 10.39
CA PHE A 65 7.38 -4.36 9.59
C PHE A 65 6.16 -5.24 9.36
N LEU A 66 6.21 -6.01 8.28
CA LEU A 66 5.28 -7.11 7.98
C LEU A 66 6.06 -8.42 8.02
N SER A 67 5.63 -9.38 8.85
CA SER A 67 6.28 -10.69 8.97
C SER A 67 5.28 -11.82 9.18
N ASP A 68 5.54 -12.98 8.62
CA ASP A 68 4.85 -14.24 8.89
C ASP A 68 5.56 -15.11 9.96
N ILE A 69 6.76 -14.69 10.41
CA ILE A 69 7.58 -15.43 11.38
C ILE A 69 7.71 -14.65 12.70
N LEU A 70 6.99 -15.11 13.72
CA LEU A 70 7.06 -14.60 15.09
C LEU A 70 7.86 -15.56 15.99
N LEU A 71 8.75 -15.01 16.82
CA LEU A 71 9.43 -15.76 17.88
C LEU A 71 8.48 -15.99 19.05
N LYS A 72 8.52 -17.21 19.62
CA LYS A 72 7.66 -17.66 20.74
C LYS A 72 8.03 -16.97 22.05
N SER A 73 7.57 -15.73 22.19
CA SER A 73 7.89 -14.80 23.29
C SER A 73 6.69 -13.88 23.55
N PHE A 74 6.64 -13.24 24.71
CA PHE A 74 5.66 -12.20 25.03
C PHE A 74 6.37 -10.95 25.57
N PRO A 75 6.22 -9.77 24.95
CA PRO A 75 5.55 -9.54 23.66
C PRO A 75 6.25 -10.27 22.49
N PRO A 76 5.53 -10.59 21.40
CA PRO A 76 6.11 -11.28 20.26
C PRO A 76 7.24 -10.45 19.63
N GLN A 77 8.33 -11.13 19.29
CA GLN A 77 9.46 -10.57 18.54
C GLN A 77 9.40 -11.07 17.08
N ILE A 78 9.84 -10.24 16.13
CA ILE A 78 9.97 -10.62 14.71
C ILE A 78 11.41 -11.02 14.37
N VAL A 79 11.58 -11.91 13.40
CA VAL A 79 12.88 -12.14 12.74
C VAL A 79 13.05 -11.05 11.68
N ARG A 80 13.82 -9.99 11.98
CA ARG A 80 13.92 -8.81 11.10
C ARG A 80 14.53 -9.13 9.73
N GLU A 81 15.36 -10.15 9.67
CA GLU A 81 15.98 -10.68 8.45
C GLU A 81 14.97 -11.39 7.52
N SER A 82 13.72 -11.57 7.98
CA SER A 82 12.61 -12.18 7.24
C SER A 82 11.32 -11.36 7.41
N ALA A 83 11.46 -10.04 7.58
CA ALA A 83 10.35 -9.10 7.73
C ALA A 83 10.51 -7.94 6.74
N ILE A 84 9.46 -7.63 5.99
CA ILE A 84 9.45 -6.53 5.01
C ILE A 84 9.27 -5.22 5.78
N LEU A 85 10.12 -4.22 5.53
CA LEU A 85 9.94 -2.89 6.12
C LEU A 85 8.71 -2.22 5.50
N LEU A 86 7.83 -1.68 6.34
CA LEU A 86 6.66 -0.93 5.91
C LEU A 86 6.96 0.57 5.85
N GLU A 87 6.71 1.19 4.69
CA GLU A 87 6.81 2.63 4.50
C GLU A 87 5.42 3.25 4.31
N GLY A 88 5.14 4.36 5.00
CA GLY A 88 3.82 5.00 5.00
C GLY A 88 3.16 5.03 6.38
N SER A 89 1.83 5.15 6.43
CA SER A 89 1.06 5.27 7.66
C SER A 89 -0.06 4.23 7.74
N VAL A 90 -0.26 3.64 8.91
CA VAL A 90 -1.40 2.74 9.18
C VAL A 90 -2.63 3.60 9.51
N PRO A 91 -3.80 3.36 8.88
CA PRO A 91 -5.07 4.00 9.21
C PRO A 91 -5.44 3.83 10.69
N ALA A 92 -6.08 4.84 11.27
CA ALA A 92 -6.37 4.87 12.71
C ALA A 92 -7.39 3.80 13.16
N ASP A 93 -8.29 3.37 12.28
CA ASP A 93 -9.23 2.27 12.51
C ASP A 93 -8.53 0.90 12.47
N VAL A 94 -7.51 0.75 11.62
CA VAL A 94 -6.65 -0.43 11.62
C VAL A 94 -5.83 -0.45 12.90
N LEU A 95 -5.14 0.66 13.20
CA LEU A 95 -4.33 0.80 14.42
C LEU A 95 -5.17 0.51 15.69
N GLY A 96 -6.38 1.07 15.80
CA GLY A 96 -7.24 0.91 16.97
C GLY A 96 -7.76 -0.52 17.23
N ARG A 97 -7.60 -1.44 16.29
CA ARG A 97 -7.93 -2.87 16.44
C ARG A 97 -6.70 -3.77 16.60
N LEU A 98 -5.47 -3.24 16.45
CA LEU A 98 -4.24 -4.00 16.66
C LEU A 98 -4.01 -4.25 18.17
N GLU A 99 -3.27 -5.31 18.47
CA GLU A 99 -2.82 -5.63 19.82
C GLU A 99 -1.66 -4.70 20.20
N HIS A 100 -1.61 -4.25 21.46
CA HIS A 100 -0.59 -3.32 21.97
C HIS A 100 -0.01 -3.83 23.30
N ALA A 101 1.32 -3.78 23.48
CA ALA A 101 2.01 -4.16 24.73
C ALA A 101 2.62 -2.95 25.44
N PRO A 102 2.08 -2.61 26.62
CA PRO A 102 2.80 -1.94 27.71
C PRO A 102 3.09 -2.94 28.86
N ALA A 103 4.20 -2.89 29.59
CA ALA A 103 5.33 -1.96 29.53
C ALA A 103 6.68 -2.69 29.64
N GLY A 104 7.68 -2.13 28.96
CA GLY A 104 9.06 -2.61 28.82
C GLY A 104 9.89 -1.51 28.16
N LEU A 105 10.99 -1.84 27.47
CA LEU A 105 11.89 -0.82 26.88
C LEU A 105 11.34 -0.04 25.68
N ALA A 106 10.27 -0.50 25.03
CA ALA A 106 9.59 0.22 23.93
C ALA A 106 8.10 -0.13 23.89
N PRO A 107 7.21 0.77 23.41
CA PRO A 107 5.83 0.42 23.07
C PRO A 107 5.84 -0.50 21.84
N ILE A 108 5.06 -1.58 21.86
CA ILE A 108 4.94 -2.49 20.71
C ILE A 108 3.47 -2.60 20.29
N THR A 109 3.22 -2.55 18.98
CA THR A 109 1.92 -2.77 18.36
C THR A 109 2.02 -3.90 17.34
N TRP A 110 1.12 -4.87 17.34
CA TRP A 110 1.11 -5.97 16.36
C TRP A 110 -0.28 -6.51 16.06
N GLY A 111 -0.40 -7.31 15.00
CA GLY A 111 -1.63 -8.02 14.68
C GLY A 111 -1.70 -8.46 13.22
N PRO A 112 -2.60 -9.39 12.88
CA PRO A 112 -2.65 -9.99 11.55
C PRO A 112 -3.38 -9.06 10.56
N VAL A 113 -2.72 -8.76 9.44
CA VAL A 113 -3.15 -7.76 8.44
C VAL A 113 -2.93 -8.27 7.02
N GLU A 114 -3.59 -7.59 6.10
CA GLU A 114 -3.35 -7.64 4.66
C GLU A 114 -2.88 -6.24 4.22
N VAL A 115 -1.72 -6.16 3.57
CA VAL A 115 -1.15 -4.89 3.08
C VAL A 115 -1.10 -4.93 1.55
N VAL A 116 -1.74 -3.98 0.90
CA VAL A 116 -1.56 -3.70 -0.53
C VAL A 116 -0.56 -2.56 -0.67
N GLY A 117 0.46 -2.74 -1.50
CA GLY A 117 1.54 -1.78 -1.64
C GLY A 117 2.39 -1.97 -2.87
N ILE A 118 3.38 -1.09 -3.04
CA ILE A 118 4.45 -1.24 -4.05
C ILE A 118 5.64 -1.88 -3.37
N LEU A 119 6.09 -3.04 -3.85
CA LEU A 119 7.29 -3.69 -3.31
C LEU A 119 8.53 -3.04 -3.91
N HIS A 120 9.51 -2.75 -3.07
CA HIS A 120 10.84 -2.26 -3.47
C HIS A 120 11.90 -3.23 -2.99
N ALA A 121 12.67 -3.80 -3.93
CA ALA A 121 13.77 -4.69 -3.61
C ALA A 121 15.02 -3.89 -3.24
N GLU A 122 15.68 -4.27 -2.14
CA GLU A 122 16.94 -3.66 -1.70
C GLU A 122 18.12 -4.58 -2.00
N ARG A 123 19.27 -3.97 -2.33
CA ARG A 123 20.57 -4.67 -2.37
C ARG A 123 21.34 -4.33 -1.09
N GLY A 124 20.97 -4.94 0.03
CA GLY A 124 21.55 -4.63 1.33
C GLY A 124 20.94 -5.43 2.49
N PRO A 125 21.33 -5.11 3.74
CA PRO A 125 20.87 -5.84 4.93
C PRO A 125 19.41 -5.58 5.33
N ALA A 126 18.72 -4.61 4.71
CA ALA A 126 17.29 -4.39 4.85
C ALA A 126 16.56 -4.93 3.62
N ALA A 127 16.53 -6.25 3.46
CA ALA A 127 15.93 -6.86 2.28
C ALA A 127 14.40 -6.62 2.23
N ALA A 128 13.95 -6.08 1.09
CA ALA A 128 12.58 -5.67 0.76
C ALA A 128 11.90 -4.60 1.66
N ARG A 129 11.35 -3.57 0.99
CA ARG A 129 10.45 -2.54 1.56
C ARG A 129 9.10 -2.58 0.85
N LEU A 130 8.04 -2.15 1.50
CA LEU A 130 6.68 -2.05 0.93
C LEU A 130 6.09 -0.68 1.22
N GLU A 131 5.87 0.12 0.17
CA GLU A 131 5.12 1.38 0.27
C GLU A 131 3.64 1.03 0.45
N ILE A 132 3.05 1.38 1.61
CA ILE A 132 1.64 1.10 1.92
C ILE A 132 0.74 1.98 1.04
N LEU A 133 -0.07 1.34 0.20
CA LEU A 133 -1.19 1.98 -0.50
C LEU A 133 -2.50 1.75 0.26
N GLU A 134 -2.69 0.55 0.80
CA GLU A 134 -3.86 0.17 1.60
C GLU A 134 -3.47 -0.91 2.62
N ILE A 135 -4.13 -0.93 3.77
CA ILE A 135 -3.98 -1.99 4.78
C ILE A 135 -5.34 -2.30 5.39
N ARG A 136 -5.62 -3.60 5.57
CA ARG A 136 -6.87 -4.14 6.13
C ARG A 136 -6.53 -5.19 7.19
N PHE A 137 -7.49 -5.53 8.05
CA PHE A 137 -7.35 -6.74 8.87
C PHE A 137 -7.49 -7.99 8.01
N SER A 138 -6.61 -8.97 8.23
CA SER A 138 -6.77 -10.28 7.61
C SER A 138 -7.90 -11.04 8.32
N GLY A 139 -8.95 -11.39 7.58
CA GLY A 139 -10.15 -12.01 8.14
C GLY A 139 -11.24 -10.97 8.43
N ALA A 140 -12.26 -10.98 7.57
CA ALA A 140 -13.57 -10.36 7.76
C ALA A 140 -14.62 -11.47 7.66
#